data_AF-A0A0C1UK86-F1
#
_entry.id   AF-A0A0C1UK86-F1
#
_cell.length_a   1.000
_cell.length_b   1.000
_cell.length_c   1.000
_cell.angle_alpha   90.00
_cell.angle_beta   90.00
_cell.angle_gamma   90.00
#
_symmetry.space_group_name_H-M   'P 1'
#
loop_
_entity.id
_entity.type
_entity.pdbx_description
1 polymer ?
#
loop_
_entity_poly.entity_id
_entity_poly.type
_entity_poly.pdbx_seq_one_letter_code
_entity_poly.pdbx_strand_id
1 'polypeptide(L)'
;MTQVSVAPESFEMVFYDAAVIGEVVAEVAERLGLEETIKLEIDEGSPLGRSKVTSYDPIELWVDGGALENTKRPRQFGTARTKDTVGRLLLRILDRRSGRFDDTPADDDLDLMQFAAWDVHCVGRLERLGIGGQRQRRLYQFRNRHGFTDLADSAFEKLWESSELSWTEIERISEGCRIS
;
A
#
# COMPACT_ATOMS: atom_id res chain seq x y z
N MET A 1 -20.27 -8.97 1.68
CA MET A 1 -19.79 -9.03 0.27
C MET A 1 -19.32 -7.64 -0.14
N THR A 2 -18.09 -7.53 -0.63
CA THR A 2 -17.46 -6.26 -0.99
C THR A 2 -18.00 -5.74 -2.31
N GLN A 3 -18.40 -4.47 -2.36
CA GLN A 3 -18.84 -3.82 -3.58
C GLN A 3 -17.79 -2.82 -4.04
N VAL A 4 -17.27 -2.98 -5.26
CA VAL A 4 -16.24 -2.10 -5.82
C VAL A 4 -16.81 -1.34 -7.02
N SER A 5 -16.67 -0.01 -7.02
CA SER A 5 -16.90 0.82 -8.20
C SER A 5 -15.58 1.41 -8.68
N VAL A 6 -15.30 1.29 -9.97
CA VAL A 6 -14.07 1.80 -10.61
C VAL A 6 -14.44 2.95 -11.54
N ALA A 7 -13.73 4.07 -11.43
CA ALA A 7 -13.85 5.21 -12.33
C ALA A 7 -12.48 5.49 -12.99
N PRO A 8 -12.43 5.72 -14.31
CA PRO A 8 -13.54 5.65 -15.27
C PRO A 8 -14.00 4.20 -15.52
N GLU A 9 -15.21 4.04 -16.07
CA GLU A 9 -15.77 2.72 -16.44
C GLU A 9 -15.13 2.15 -17.73
N SER A 10 -14.54 3.02 -18.55
CA SER A 10 -13.81 2.67 -19.77
C SER A 10 -12.51 3.44 -19.87
N PHE A 11 -11.48 2.81 -20.44
CA PHE A 11 -10.14 3.39 -20.58
C PHE A 11 -9.79 3.58 -22.06
N GLU A 12 -9.22 4.73 -22.41
CA GLU A 12 -8.78 5.06 -23.77
C GLU A 12 -7.25 5.05 -23.92
N MET A 13 -6.53 5.35 -22.84
CA MET A 13 -5.06 5.50 -22.85
C MET A 13 -4.34 4.21 -22.45
N VAL A 14 -5.03 3.35 -21.71
CA VAL A 14 -4.53 2.07 -21.19
C VAL A 14 -5.46 0.91 -21.54
N PHE A 15 -4.91 -0.30 -21.62
CA PHE A 15 -5.65 -1.52 -21.94
C PHE A 15 -6.14 -2.19 -20.65
N TYR A 16 -6.96 -1.45 -19.90
CA TYR A 16 -7.53 -1.89 -18.62
C TYR A 16 -9.01 -2.21 -18.80
N ASP A 17 -9.55 -2.99 -17.87
CA ASP A 17 -10.97 -3.33 -17.81
C ASP A 17 -11.47 -3.06 -16.39
N ALA A 18 -12.49 -2.21 -16.25
CA ALA A 18 -13.00 -1.77 -14.96
C ALA A 18 -13.61 -2.93 -14.14
N ALA A 19 -14.24 -3.91 -14.79
CA ALA A 19 -14.81 -5.07 -14.12
C ALA A 19 -13.70 -5.98 -13.59
N VAL A 20 -12.66 -6.24 -14.39
CA VAL A 20 -11.48 -7.02 -13.95
C VAL A 20 -10.75 -6.32 -12.80
N ILE A 21 -10.62 -5.00 -12.84
CA ILE A 21 -10.05 -4.23 -11.72
C ILE A 21 -10.92 -4.40 -10.47
N GLY A 22 -12.23 -4.25 -10.60
CA GLY A 22 -13.20 -4.43 -9.52
C GLY A 22 -13.08 -5.79 -8.83
N GLU A 23 -12.98 -6.88 -9.61
CA GLU A 23 -12.77 -8.24 -9.11
C GLU A 23 -11.48 -8.37 -8.30
N VAL A 24 -10.37 -7.81 -8.80
CA VAL A 24 -9.07 -7.86 -8.11
C VAL A 24 -9.09 -7.06 -6.80
N VAL A 25 -9.72 -5.88 -6.80
CA VAL A 25 -9.87 -5.06 -5.59
C VAL A 25 -10.75 -5.78 -4.56
N ALA A 26 -11.86 -6.37 -4.99
CA ALA A 26 -12.76 -7.14 -4.14
C ALA A 26 -12.03 -8.34 -3.51
N GLU A 27 -11.26 -9.11 -4.30
CA GLU A 27 -10.46 -10.24 -3.79
C GLU A 27 -9.49 -9.79 -2.68
N VAL A 28 -8.82 -8.65 -2.87
CA VAL A 28 -7.87 -8.12 -1.88
C VAL A 28 -8.59 -7.67 -0.61
N ALA A 29 -9.71 -6.95 -0.75
CA ALA A 29 -10.51 -6.50 0.38
C ALA A 29 -11.06 -7.68 1.20
N GLU A 30 -11.58 -8.71 0.54
CA GLU A 30 -12.10 -9.93 1.20
C GLU A 30 -10.99 -10.67 1.95
N ARG A 31 -9.79 -10.80 1.37
CA ARG A 31 -8.62 -11.38 2.08
C ARG A 31 -8.20 -10.57 3.30
N LEU A 32 -8.51 -9.28 3.34
CA LEU A 32 -8.27 -8.39 4.47
C LEU A 32 -9.47 -8.32 5.44
N GLY A 33 -10.56 -9.06 5.18
CA GLY A 33 -11.76 -9.08 6.01
C GLY A 33 -12.62 -7.82 5.89
N LEU A 34 -12.45 -7.03 4.83
CA LEU A 34 -13.30 -5.87 4.53
C LEU A 34 -14.52 -6.32 3.72
N GLU A 35 -15.72 -5.97 4.17
CA GLU A 35 -17.00 -6.29 3.53
C GLU A 35 -17.86 -5.04 3.31
N GLU A 36 -17.27 -4.01 2.72
CA GLU A 36 -17.93 -2.70 2.54
C GLU A 36 -17.78 -2.19 1.10
N THR A 37 -18.31 -0.99 0.84
CA THR A 37 -18.20 -0.35 -0.48
C THR A 37 -16.85 0.35 -0.62
N ILE A 38 -16.17 0.11 -1.75
CA ILE A 38 -14.89 0.71 -2.11
C ILE A 38 -15.06 1.45 -3.43
N LYS A 39 -14.72 2.74 -3.45
CA LYS A 39 -14.57 3.49 -4.71
C LYS A 39 -13.10 3.60 -5.07
N LEU A 40 -12.77 3.25 -6.31
CA LEU A 40 -11.42 3.40 -6.86
C LEU A 40 -11.45 4.34 -8.06
N GLU A 41 -10.82 5.49 -7.93
CA GLU A 41 -10.59 6.43 -9.03
C GLU A 41 -9.19 6.19 -9.62
N ILE A 42 -9.11 6.15 -10.96
CA ILE A 42 -7.90 5.91 -11.73
C ILE A 42 -7.68 7.07 -12.70
N ASP A 43 -6.57 7.78 -12.55
CA ASP A 43 -6.09 8.76 -13.53
C ASP A 43 -5.29 8.06 -14.63
N GLU A 44 -5.95 7.71 -15.74
CA GLU A 44 -5.29 7.05 -16.88
C GLU A 44 -4.34 7.96 -17.67
N GLY A 45 -4.42 9.27 -17.48
CA GLY A 45 -3.53 10.24 -18.13
C GLY A 45 -2.12 10.27 -17.51
N SER A 46 -1.95 9.67 -16.34
CA SER A 46 -0.71 9.67 -15.58
C SER A 46 0.00 8.30 -15.64
N PRO A 47 1.20 8.22 -16.24
CA PRO A 47 2.02 7.00 -16.21
C PRO A 47 2.79 6.84 -14.88
N LEU A 48 2.57 7.72 -13.91
CA LEU A 48 3.25 7.70 -12.62
C LEU A 48 2.66 6.59 -11.72
N GLY A 49 3.34 6.33 -10.61
CA GLY A 49 2.97 5.26 -9.68
C GLY A 49 2.36 5.75 -8.38
N ARG A 50 1.71 6.92 -8.34
CA ARG A 50 1.16 7.46 -7.08
C ARG A 50 -0.17 6.80 -6.77
N SER A 51 -0.45 6.73 -5.49
CA SER A 51 -1.64 6.11 -4.93
C SER A 51 -1.90 6.72 -3.55
N LYS A 52 -3.15 7.00 -3.21
CA LYS A 52 -3.52 7.51 -1.88
C LYS A 52 -4.94 7.10 -1.49
N VAL A 53 -5.20 7.12 -0.20
CA VAL A 53 -6.55 7.06 0.35
C VAL A 53 -7.13 8.48 0.33
N THR A 54 -8.32 8.65 -0.22
CA THR A 54 -9.02 9.95 -0.26
C THR A 54 -10.12 10.05 0.79
N SER A 55 -10.68 8.92 1.22
CA SER A 55 -11.61 8.84 2.35
C SER A 55 -11.42 7.52 3.09
N TYR A 56 -11.45 7.58 4.42
CA TYR A 56 -11.37 6.40 5.29
C TYR A 56 -12.73 5.79 5.58
N ASP A 57 -13.84 6.53 5.54
CA ASP A 57 -15.21 6.03 5.71
C ASP A 57 -16.21 7.01 5.06
N PRO A 58 -16.85 6.66 3.92
CA PRO A 58 -16.70 5.41 3.16
C PRO A 58 -15.29 5.27 2.56
N ILE A 59 -14.88 4.06 2.15
CA ILE A 59 -13.56 3.83 1.55
C ILE A 59 -13.51 4.42 0.14
N GLU A 60 -12.63 5.40 -0.06
CA GLU A 60 -12.33 5.97 -1.36
C GLU A 60 -10.81 6.01 -1.59
N LEU A 61 -10.41 5.52 -2.76
CA LEU A 61 -9.03 5.35 -3.18
C LEU A 61 -8.80 6.10 -4.49
N TRP A 62 -7.62 6.67 -4.66
CA TRP A 62 -7.18 7.27 -5.91
C TRP A 62 -5.81 6.72 -6.31
N VAL A 63 -5.63 6.42 -7.59
CA VAL A 63 -4.36 5.96 -8.15
C VAL A 63 -4.07 6.57 -9.53
N ASP A 64 -2.80 6.80 -9.83
CA ASP A 64 -2.36 6.98 -11.21
C ASP A 64 -2.50 5.64 -11.97
N GLY A 65 -2.76 5.66 -13.28
CA GLY A 65 -2.82 4.46 -14.11
C GLY A 65 -1.53 3.63 -14.03
N GLY A 66 -0.36 4.30 -14.05
CA GLY A 66 0.93 3.65 -13.88
C GLY A 66 1.12 2.92 -12.54
N ALA A 67 0.29 3.16 -11.52
CA ALA A 67 0.31 2.44 -10.25
C ALA A 67 -0.26 1.01 -10.37
N LEU A 68 -1.07 0.73 -11.39
CA LEU A 68 -1.68 -0.58 -11.66
C LEU A 68 -1.03 -1.30 -12.84
N GLU A 69 -0.10 -0.64 -13.55
CA GLU A 69 0.48 -1.11 -14.79
C GLU A 69 1.44 -2.30 -14.63
N ASN A 70 1.33 -3.27 -15.55
CA ASN A 70 2.34 -4.29 -15.76
C ASN A 70 3.62 -3.69 -16.36
N THR A 71 4.66 -3.51 -15.54
CA THR A 71 5.93 -2.90 -15.98
C THR A 71 6.66 -3.68 -17.07
N LYS A 72 6.34 -4.96 -17.29
CA LYS A 72 6.89 -5.76 -18.40
C LYS A 72 6.15 -5.55 -19.71
N ARG A 73 4.95 -4.97 -19.66
CA ARG A 73 4.08 -4.71 -20.81
C ARG A 73 3.38 -3.35 -20.59
N PRO A 74 4.01 -2.24 -21.01
CA PRO A 74 3.45 -0.91 -20.83
C PRO A 74 2.00 -0.81 -21.33
N ARG A 75 1.20 -0.01 -20.63
CA ARG A 75 -0.25 0.19 -20.79
C ARG A 75 -1.12 -1.04 -20.52
N GLN A 76 -0.56 -2.20 -20.16
CA GLN A 76 -1.34 -3.39 -19.82
C GLN A 76 -1.61 -3.47 -18.32
N PHE A 77 -2.78 -3.96 -17.95
CA PHE A 77 -3.16 -4.15 -16.56
C PHE A 77 -2.23 -5.16 -15.86
N GLY A 78 -1.78 -4.81 -14.66
CA GLY A 78 -0.92 -5.64 -13.83
C GLY A 78 -1.65 -6.14 -12.58
N THR A 79 -2.25 -7.33 -12.64
CA THR A 79 -2.97 -7.94 -11.51
C THR A 79 -2.13 -7.96 -10.22
N ALA A 80 -0.90 -8.49 -10.28
CA ALA A 80 -0.03 -8.57 -9.11
C ALA A 80 0.33 -7.20 -8.53
N ARG A 81 0.51 -6.19 -9.40
CA ARG A 81 0.81 -4.83 -8.98
C ARG A 81 -0.40 -4.17 -8.34
N THR A 82 -1.58 -4.39 -8.91
CA THR A 82 -2.85 -3.90 -8.36
C THR A 82 -3.10 -4.45 -6.97
N LYS A 83 -2.88 -5.76 -6.78
CA LYS A 83 -3.00 -6.38 -5.46
C LYS A 83 -2.06 -5.76 -4.42
N ASP A 84 -0.80 -5.50 -4.77
CA ASP A 84 0.16 -4.81 -3.88
C ASP A 84 -0.26 -3.36 -3.60
N THR A 85 -0.59 -2.58 -4.62
CA THR A 85 -0.97 -1.16 -4.47
C THR A 85 -2.22 -1.01 -3.62
N VAL A 86 -3.30 -1.71 -3.97
CA VAL A 86 -4.59 -1.62 -3.27
C VAL A 86 -4.49 -2.21 -1.87
N GLY A 87 -3.82 -3.36 -1.71
CA GLY A 87 -3.64 -3.99 -0.40
C GLY A 87 -2.95 -3.07 0.59
N ARG A 88 -1.94 -2.31 0.15
CA ARG A 88 -1.25 -1.33 1.02
C ARG A 88 -2.16 -0.18 1.43
N LEU A 89 -2.99 0.33 0.52
CA LEU A 89 -3.96 1.38 0.85
C LEU A 89 -5.00 0.87 1.86
N LEU A 90 -5.57 -0.32 1.63
CA LEU A 90 -6.58 -0.90 2.52
C LEU A 90 -6.01 -1.22 3.91
N LEU A 91 -4.75 -1.69 4.00
CA LEU A 91 -4.08 -1.87 5.29
C LEU A 91 -3.92 -0.55 6.05
N ARG A 92 -3.60 0.56 5.39
CA ARG A 92 -3.54 1.88 6.06
C ARG A 92 -4.89 2.30 6.61
N ILE A 93 -5.97 2.02 5.89
CA ILE A 93 -7.34 2.29 6.36
C ILE A 93 -7.62 1.45 7.61
N LEU A 94 -7.33 0.15 7.58
CA LEU A 94 -7.51 -0.74 8.72
C LEU A 94 -6.68 -0.31 9.94
N ASP A 95 -5.43 0.09 9.71
CA ASP A 95 -4.54 0.58 10.76
C ASP A 95 -5.12 1.84 11.41
N ARG A 96 -5.53 2.85 10.63
CA ARG A 96 -6.17 4.06 11.16
C ARG A 96 -7.49 3.81 11.87
N ARG A 97 -8.30 2.87 11.39
CA ARG A 97 -9.56 2.49 12.05
C ARG A 97 -9.36 1.65 13.32
N SER A 98 -8.15 1.15 13.58
CA SER A 98 -7.89 0.25 14.70
C SER A 98 -7.77 0.93 16.07
N GLY A 99 -7.67 2.27 16.10
CA GLY A 99 -7.33 3.05 17.31
C GLY A 99 -5.84 3.04 17.67
N ARG A 100 -5.03 2.13 17.08
CA ARG A 100 -3.57 2.07 17.33
C ARG A 100 -2.75 3.09 16.54
N PHE A 101 -3.41 3.84 15.66
CA PHE A 101 -2.83 4.81 14.73
C PHE A 101 -3.48 6.19 14.87
N ASP A 102 -4.12 6.47 16.00
CA ASP A 102 -4.78 7.76 16.27
C ASP A 102 -3.75 8.91 16.29
N ASP A 103 -2.53 8.64 16.76
CA ASP A 103 -1.41 9.59 16.80
C ASP A 103 -0.63 9.68 15.47
N THR A 104 -1.03 8.93 14.44
CA THR A 104 -0.33 8.95 13.14
C THR A 104 -0.63 10.25 12.39
N PRO A 105 0.40 11.00 11.93
CA PRO A 105 0.21 12.18 11.08
C PRO A 105 -0.65 11.87 9.85
N ALA A 106 -1.29 12.87 9.25
CA ALA A 106 -1.98 12.68 7.99
C ALA A 106 -1.02 12.15 6.90
N ASP A 107 -1.54 11.42 5.91
CA ASP A 107 -0.69 10.77 4.89
C ASP A 107 0.23 11.76 4.15
N ASP A 108 -0.21 13.01 3.93
CA ASP A 108 0.58 14.07 3.28
C ASP A 108 1.62 14.72 4.21
N ASP A 109 1.50 14.54 5.53
CA ASP A 109 2.42 15.06 6.55
C ASP A 109 3.47 14.03 6.98
N LEU A 110 3.36 12.78 6.51
CA LEU A 110 4.35 11.74 6.80
C LEU A 110 5.69 12.09 6.15
N ASP A 111 6.75 12.04 6.96
CA ASP A 111 8.08 12.11 6.40
C ASP A 111 8.44 10.83 5.63
N LEU A 112 9.55 10.89 4.88
CA LEU A 112 9.96 9.78 4.01
C LEU A 112 10.42 8.53 4.78
N MET A 113 10.86 8.66 6.03
CA MET A 113 11.27 7.54 6.88
C MET A 113 10.04 6.88 7.50
N GLN A 114 9.15 7.68 8.09
CA GLN A 114 7.84 7.28 8.60
C GLN A 114 7.03 6.53 7.54
N PHE A 115 6.91 7.09 6.33
CA PHE A 115 6.25 6.44 5.21
C PHE A 115 6.90 5.08 4.89
N ALA A 116 8.23 5.04 4.79
CA ALA A 116 8.95 3.82 4.43
C ALA A 116 8.81 2.72 5.51
N ALA A 117 8.84 3.09 6.80
CA ALA A 117 8.67 2.14 7.89
C ALA A 117 7.25 1.54 7.91
N TRP A 118 6.22 2.37 7.78
CA TRP A 118 4.84 1.88 7.71
C TRP A 118 4.60 1.06 6.44
N ASP A 119 5.16 1.46 5.29
CA ASP A 119 5.06 0.69 4.03
C ASP A 119 5.71 -0.70 4.16
N VAL A 120 6.86 -0.82 4.83
CA VAL A 120 7.50 -2.13 5.12
C VAL A 120 6.59 -3.01 5.97
N HIS A 121 5.98 -2.44 7.02
CA HIS A 121 5.05 -3.18 7.88
C HIS A 121 3.82 -3.68 7.09
N CYS A 122 3.21 -2.81 6.29
CA CYS A 122 2.08 -3.19 5.43
C CYS A 122 2.45 -4.27 4.42
N VAL A 123 3.58 -4.14 3.73
CA VAL A 123 4.00 -5.13 2.71
C VAL A 123 4.31 -6.48 3.34
N GLY A 124 4.95 -6.51 4.51
CA GLY A 124 5.19 -7.77 5.23
C GLY A 124 3.88 -8.49 5.59
N ARG A 125 2.84 -7.74 6.00
CA ARG A 125 1.50 -8.28 6.25
C ARG A 125 0.85 -8.83 4.98
N LEU A 126 0.97 -8.14 3.85
CA LEU A 126 0.45 -8.63 2.57
C LEU A 126 1.17 -9.89 2.08
N GLU A 127 2.49 -9.96 2.24
CA GLU A 127 3.28 -11.14 1.84
C GLU A 127 2.80 -12.40 2.58
N ARG A 128 2.51 -12.29 3.87
CA ARG A 128 1.93 -13.40 4.66
C ARG A 128 0.54 -13.84 4.20
N LEU A 129 -0.22 -12.96 3.53
CA LEU A 129 -1.49 -13.28 2.89
C LEU A 129 -1.32 -13.80 1.45
N GLY A 130 -0.08 -14.01 0.99
CA GLY A 130 0.24 -14.40 -0.37
C GLY A 130 -0.01 -13.30 -1.40
N ILE A 131 -0.03 -12.03 -0.98
CA ILE A 131 -0.24 -10.87 -1.82
C ILE A 131 1.07 -10.10 -1.98
N GLY A 132 1.52 -9.95 -3.23
CA GLY A 132 2.74 -9.20 -3.52
C GLY A 132 3.99 -9.94 -3.06
N GLY A 133 4.91 -9.22 -2.42
CA GLY A 133 6.22 -9.74 -2.03
C GLY A 133 7.32 -9.22 -2.95
N GLN A 134 8.05 -8.21 -2.46
CA GLN A 134 9.24 -7.66 -3.11
C GLN A 134 10.30 -7.36 -2.05
N ARG A 135 10.52 -8.31 -1.13
CA ARG A 135 11.33 -8.13 0.07
C ARG A 135 12.66 -7.41 -0.17
N GLN A 136 13.45 -7.90 -1.12
CA GLN A 136 14.76 -7.32 -1.44
C GLN A 136 14.64 -5.86 -1.93
N ARG A 137 13.64 -5.56 -2.74
CA ARG A 137 13.38 -4.18 -3.19
C ARG A 137 12.94 -3.28 -2.04
N ARG A 138 12.06 -3.77 -1.15
CA ARG A 138 11.58 -3.01 0.01
C ARG A 138 12.71 -2.78 1.01
N LEU A 139 13.57 -3.76 1.24
CA LEU A 139 14.77 -3.62 2.07
C LEU A 139 15.71 -2.55 1.50
N TYR A 140 15.97 -2.58 0.20
CA TYR A 140 16.76 -1.56 -0.46
C TYR A 140 16.15 -0.15 -0.31
N GLN A 141 14.84 -0.02 -0.51
CA GLN A 141 14.13 1.26 -0.33
C GLN A 141 14.17 1.75 1.12
N PHE A 142 14.03 0.84 2.09
CA PHE A 142 14.13 1.14 3.52
C PHE A 142 15.53 1.65 3.88
N ARG A 143 16.59 0.95 3.44
CA ARG A 143 17.99 1.34 3.64
C ARG A 143 18.33 2.70 3.05
N ASN A 144 17.76 3.05 1.89
CA ASN A 144 17.94 4.39 1.31
C ASN A 144 17.44 5.52 2.22
N ARG A 145 16.57 5.23 3.20
CA ARG A 145 16.03 6.20 4.16
C ARG A 145 16.64 6.06 5.56
N HIS A 146 17.02 4.85 5.96
CA HIS A 146 17.46 4.52 7.33
C HIS A 146 18.97 4.20 7.44
N GLY A 147 19.68 4.15 6.31
CA GLY A 147 21.09 3.77 6.23
C GLY A 147 21.29 2.29 5.86
N PHE A 148 22.52 1.97 5.44
CA PHE A 148 22.98 0.62 5.11
C PHE A 148 23.75 0.04 6.30
N THR A 149 23.03 -0.29 7.37
CA THR A 149 23.60 -0.75 8.65
C THR A 149 22.85 -1.97 9.17
N ASP A 150 23.50 -2.76 10.04
CA ASP A 150 22.87 -3.91 10.71
C ASP A 150 21.67 -3.49 11.57
N LEU A 151 21.68 -2.27 12.12
CA LEU A 151 20.55 -1.70 12.84
C LEU A 151 19.35 -1.48 11.92
N ALA A 152 19.57 -0.89 10.74
CA ALA A 152 18.51 -0.69 9.75
C ALA A 152 17.96 -2.03 9.24
N ASP A 153 18.82 -3.03 9.04
CA ASP A 153 18.39 -4.38 8.66
C ASP A 153 17.55 -5.03 9.75
N SER A 154 17.98 -4.96 11.02
CA SER A 154 17.21 -5.48 12.15
C SER A 154 15.86 -4.77 12.31
N ALA A 155 15.81 -3.46 12.10
CA ALA A 155 14.57 -2.69 12.11
C ALA A 155 13.63 -3.14 10.98
N PHE A 156 14.17 -3.36 9.78
CA PHE A 156 13.40 -3.89 8.65
C PHE A 156 12.79 -5.25 8.98
N GLU A 157 13.59 -6.21 9.51
CA GLU A 157 13.10 -7.54 9.88
C GLU A 157 11.94 -7.44 10.88
N LYS A 158 12.08 -6.61 11.93
CA LYS A 158 11.03 -6.40 12.93
C LYS A 158 9.74 -5.86 12.31
N LEU A 159 9.83 -4.82 11.49
CA LEU A 159 8.66 -4.24 10.81
C LEU A 159 8.00 -5.26 9.87
N TRP A 160 8.83 -5.97 9.10
CA TRP A 160 8.38 -6.95 8.10
C TRP A 160 7.65 -8.12 8.73
N GLU A 161 8.19 -8.71 9.80
CA GLU A 161 7.67 -9.94 10.41
C GLU A 161 6.45 -9.69 11.32
N SER A 162 6.34 -8.48 11.89
CA SER A 162 5.27 -8.15 12.83
C SER A 162 3.91 -8.03 12.14
N SER A 163 2.84 -8.52 12.78
CA SER A 163 1.44 -8.37 12.34
C SER A 163 0.65 -7.32 13.13
N GLU A 164 1.11 -6.97 14.32
CA GLU A 164 0.42 -6.10 15.26
C GLU A 164 1.39 -5.06 15.82
N LEU A 165 1.55 -3.94 15.12
CA LEU A 165 2.26 -2.77 15.63
C LEU A 165 1.30 -1.60 15.72
N SER A 166 1.49 -0.78 16.75
CA SER A 166 0.94 0.57 16.83
C SER A 166 1.83 1.56 16.07
N TRP A 167 1.28 2.76 15.82
CA TRP A 167 2.05 3.85 15.23
C TRP A 167 3.32 4.18 16.02
N THR A 168 3.19 4.32 17.35
CA THR A 168 4.31 4.63 18.24
C THR A 168 5.41 3.57 18.16
N GLU A 169 5.05 2.30 17.99
CA GLU A 169 6.05 1.24 17.84
C GLU A 169 6.76 1.27 16.49
N ILE A 170 6.03 1.55 15.39
CA ILE A 170 6.62 1.73 14.06
C ILE A 170 7.61 2.89 14.09
N GLU A 171 7.21 4.03 14.66
CA GLU A 171 8.06 5.21 14.77
C GLU A 171 9.31 4.94 15.61
N ARG A 172 9.15 4.33 16.79
CA ARG A 172 10.28 3.94 17.65
C ARG A 172 11.26 2.99 16.94
N ILE A 173 10.76 2.03 16.15
CA ILE A 173 11.62 1.12 15.38
C ILE A 173 12.36 1.90 14.28
N SER A 174 11.67 2.78 13.57
CA SER A 174 12.21 3.64 12.52
C SER A 174 13.34 4.55 13.06
N GLU A 175 13.08 5.28 14.14
CA GLU A 175 14.03 6.21 14.76
C GLU A 175 15.26 5.52 15.35
N GLY A 176 15.09 4.29 15.86
CA GLY A 176 16.18 3.47 16.38
C GLY A 176 17.32 3.23 15.39
N CYS A 177 17.08 3.43 14.09
CA CYS A 177 18.12 3.34 13.06
C CYS A 177 19.14 4.51 13.12
N ARG A 178 18.77 5.66 13.70
CA ARG A 178 19.60 6.88 13.75
C ARG A 178 20.61 6.88 14.90
N ILE A 179 20.46 5.98 15.88
CA ILE A 179 21.33 5.92 17.06
C ILE A 179 22.57 5.06 16.70
N SER A 180 23.51 5.67 15.97
CA SER A 180 24.90 5.17 15.87
C SER A 180 25.88 6.33 15.87
#